data_AF-A0A498G4W8-F1
#
_entry.id   AF-A0A498G4W8-F1
#
_cell.length_a   1.000
_cell.length_b   1.000
_cell.length_c   1.000
_cell.angle_alpha   90.00
_cell.angle_beta   90.00
_cell.angle_gamma   90.00
#
_symmetry.space_group_name_H-M   'P 1'
#
loop_
_entity.id
_entity.type
_entity.pdbx_description
1 polymer ?
#
loop_
_entity_poly.entity_id
_entity_poly.type
_entity_poly.pdbx_seq_one_letter_code
_entity_poly.pdbx_strand_id
1 'polypeptide(L)'
;MSRGTFVLVGCGAAKADEPRPAGDLYTSNYAMLKNRYAEAATAWADEHQSSAWAILSAEHGIVPPALEIEPYHTTVDDLDDDALNRWADRVRSQLTDWLNWPFQSDNDPRGSPCGRLVVLAGERYIKPLEARDAFRGNVGGGAGQSRPGLPCVPEFPFREHDFDGIGEQMAWLKERAEQIAGAAETDTLASVGGGYDRERPHWHLDRPPFPESTEQAGLDRFEDVPDQYIATEQQQLIAADGGEEVSR
;
A
#
# COMPACT_ATOMS: atom_id res chain seq x y z
N MET A 1 -5.47 18.99 4.74
CA MET A 1 -5.53 17.70 4.04
C MET A 1 -6.62 16.86 4.70
N SER A 2 -7.54 16.28 3.93
CA SER A 2 -8.49 15.31 4.46
C SER A 2 -7.72 14.07 4.92
N ARG A 3 -7.97 13.62 6.15
CA ARG A 3 -7.34 12.39 6.65
C ARG A 3 -7.88 11.18 5.87
N GLY A 4 -7.01 10.22 5.58
CA GLY A 4 -7.30 9.04 4.77
C GLY A 4 -7.70 7.81 5.59
N THR A 5 -8.15 6.78 4.89
CA THR A 5 -8.45 5.46 5.47
C THR A 5 -7.21 4.58 5.43
N PHE A 6 -6.91 3.93 6.55
CA PHE A 6 -5.85 2.93 6.69
C PHE A 6 -6.47 1.57 6.96
N VAL A 7 -5.81 0.51 6.50
CA VAL A 7 -6.33 -0.86 6.64
C VAL A 7 -5.29 -1.79 7.25
N LEU A 8 -5.68 -2.51 8.30
CA LEU A 8 -4.86 -3.54 8.93
C LEU A 8 -5.45 -4.92 8.64
N VAL A 9 -4.74 -5.74 7.87
CA VAL A 9 -5.20 -7.07 7.42
C VAL A 9 -4.61 -8.17 8.30
N GLY A 10 -5.44 -9.01 8.93
CA GLY A 10 -4.94 -10.17 9.67
C GLY A 10 -4.28 -11.18 8.73
N CYS A 11 -3.13 -11.73 9.11
CA CYS A 11 -2.41 -12.69 8.27
C CYS A 11 -3.22 -13.99 8.03
N GLY A 12 -3.03 -14.58 6.85
CA GLY A 12 -3.65 -15.85 6.46
C GLY A 12 -2.88 -17.09 6.97
N ALA A 13 -3.58 -18.23 7.01
CA ALA A 13 -2.95 -19.51 7.33
C ALA A 13 -2.15 -20.07 6.14
N ALA A 14 -2.76 -20.08 4.94
CA ALA A 14 -2.11 -20.52 3.72
C ALA A 14 -1.10 -19.47 3.23
N LYS A 15 0.13 -19.91 2.98
CA LYS A 15 1.24 -19.10 2.49
C LYS A 15 1.87 -19.75 1.27
N ALA A 16 2.60 -18.98 0.47
CA ALA A 16 3.47 -19.51 -0.58
C ALA A 16 4.67 -20.26 0.05
N ASP A 17 5.36 -21.08 -0.74
CA ASP A 17 6.50 -21.88 -0.29
C ASP A 17 7.85 -21.15 -0.38
N GLU A 18 7.87 -19.96 -0.97
CA GLU A 18 9.07 -19.15 -1.23
C GLU A 18 8.88 -17.73 -0.67
N PRO A 19 9.98 -16.99 -0.39
CA PRO A 19 9.91 -15.60 0.03
C PRO A 19 9.15 -14.74 -0.98
N ARG A 20 8.25 -13.89 -0.47
CA ARG A 20 7.41 -12.98 -1.27
C ARG A 20 7.13 -11.69 -0.51
N PRO A 21 6.75 -10.61 -1.20
CA PRO A 21 6.10 -9.47 -0.57
C PRO A 21 4.96 -9.95 0.34
N ALA A 22 4.86 -9.38 1.54
CA ALA A 22 3.89 -9.83 2.54
C ALA A 22 2.44 -9.81 2.02
N GLY A 23 2.11 -8.86 1.13
CA GLY A 23 0.82 -8.82 0.44
C GLY A 23 0.54 -10.06 -0.41
N ASP A 24 1.58 -10.61 -1.06
CA ASP A 24 1.48 -11.74 -1.98
C ASP A 24 1.82 -13.09 -1.33
N LEU A 25 2.27 -13.07 -0.06
CA LEU A 25 2.63 -14.29 0.66
C LEU A 25 1.40 -15.18 0.92
N TYR A 26 0.23 -14.59 1.21
CA TYR A 26 -0.95 -15.35 1.65
C TYR A 26 -1.83 -15.77 0.47
N THR A 27 -1.94 -17.07 0.23
CA THR A 27 -2.49 -17.62 -1.02
C THR A 27 -3.98 -17.95 -0.96
N SER A 28 -4.63 -17.85 0.20
CA SER A 28 -6.06 -18.16 0.33
C SER A 28 -6.94 -17.10 -0.34
N ASN A 29 -8.08 -17.52 -0.92
CA ASN A 29 -9.09 -16.60 -1.49
C ASN A 29 -9.53 -15.51 -0.49
N TYR A 30 -9.67 -15.87 0.78
CA TYR A 30 -10.04 -14.93 1.83
C TYR A 30 -8.96 -13.86 2.07
N ALA A 31 -7.67 -14.21 1.96
CA ALA A 31 -6.57 -13.24 2.03
C ALA A 31 -6.59 -12.31 0.81
N MET A 32 -6.76 -12.85 -0.39
CA MET A 32 -6.87 -12.06 -1.63
C MET A 32 -8.02 -11.03 -1.56
N LEU A 33 -9.17 -11.41 -1.02
CA LEU A 33 -10.31 -10.48 -0.86
C LEU A 33 -10.04 -9.37 0.15
N LYS A 34 -9.30 -9.65 1.23
CA LYS A 34 -8.87 -8.62 2.18
C LYS A 34 -7.86 -7.66 1.55
N ASN A 35 -6.92 -8.14 0.75
CA ASN A 35 -5.98 -7.30 0.02
C ASN A 35 -6.71 -6.39 -0.98
N ARG A 36 -7.64 -6.94 -1.78
CA ARG A 36 -8.45 -6.16 -2.72
C ARG A 36 -9.26 -5.06 -2.03
N TYR A 37 -9.83 -5.36 -0.85
CA TYR A 37 -10.47 -4.33 -0.04
C TYR A 37 -9.46 -3.27 0.40
N ALA A 38 -8.30 -3.69 0.92
CA ALA A 38 -7.28 -2.79 1.43
C ALA A 38 -6.77 -1.83 0.34
N GLU A 39 -6.43 -2.36 -0.84
CA GLU A 39 -6.04 -1.59 -2.03
C GLU A 39 -7.11 -0.57 -2.41
N ALA A 40 -8.38 -0.99 -2.55
CA ALA A 40 -9.47 -0.08 -2.88
C ALA A 40 -9.64 1.03 -1.83
N ALA A 41 -9.63 0.68 -0.53
CA ALA A 41 -9.80 1.62 0.58
C ALA A 41 -8.61 2.58 0.75
N THR A 42 -7.45 2.24 0.20
CA THR A 42 -6.21 3.01 0.34
C THR A 42 -5.75 3.67 -0.97
N ALA A 43 -6.53 3.58 -2.04
CA ALA A 43 -6.23 4.20 -3.34
C ALA A 43 -5.97 5.71 -3.28
N TRP A 44 -6.51 6.41 -2.27
CA TRP A 44 -6.24 7.84 -2.02
C TRP A 44 -4.75 8.14 -1.78
N ALA A 45 -3.95 7.16 -1.37
CA ALA A 45 -2.53 7.31 -1.08
C ALA A 45 -1.64 7.17 -2.33
N ASP A 46 -2.21 6.88 -3.51
CA ASP A 46 -1.51 6.80 -4.80
C ASP A 46 -0.22 5.95 -4.72
N GLU A 47 0.94 6.48 -5.11
CA GLU A 47 2.24 5.80 -5.02
C GLU A 47 2.62 5.33 -3.60
N HIS A 48 2.01 5.93 -2.56
CA HIS A 48 2.19 5.57 -1.15
C HIS A 48 1.15 4.56 -0.65
N GLN A 49 0.34 3.94 -1.53
CA GLN A 49 -0.69 2.97 -1.14
C GLN A 49 -0.12 1.82 -0.28
N SER A 50 1.07 1.34 -0.61
CA SER A 50 1.78 0.31 0.16
C SER A 50 2.12 0.75 1.60
N SER A 51 2.03 2.05 1.90
CA SER A 51 2.23 2.61 3.24
C SER A 51 0.91 2.87 3.98
N ALA A 52 -0.23 2.79 3.31
CA ALA A 52 -1.56 3.05 3.88
C ALA A 52 -2.30 1.77 4.33
N TRP A 53 -1.79 0.59 4.00
CA TRP A 53 -2.25 -0.67 4.60
C TRP A 53 -1.08 -1.54 5.05
N ALA A 54 -1.35 -2.45 5.99
CA ALA A 54 -0.34 -3.34 6.55
C ALA A 54 -0.97 -4.68 6.96
N ILE A 55 -0.12 -5.67 7.20
CA ILE A 55 -0.51 -7.01 7.66
C ILE A 55 -0.20 -7.14 9.15
N LEU A 56 -1.19 -7.61 9.91
CA LEU A 56 -1.05 -8.05 11.29
C LEU A 56 -0.64 -9.54 11.31
N SER A 57 0.64 -9.76 11.61
CA SER A 57 1.31 -11.05 11.72
C SER A 57 1.54 -11.45 13.19
N ALA A 58 1.27 -12.71 13.52
CA ALA A 58 1.65 -13.27 14.83
C ALA A 58 3.17 -13.28 15.04
N GLU A 59 3.96 -13.45 13.97
CA GLU A 59 5.42 -13.52 14.05
C GLU A 59 6.07 -12.13 14.05
N HIS A 60 5.65 -11.29 13.11
CA HIS A 60 6.35 -10.05 12.79
C HIS A 60 5.67 -8.79 13.37
N GLY A 61 4.42 -8.91 13.85
CA GLY A 61 3.62 -7.76 14.28
C GLY A 61 2.99 -7.04 13.09
N ILE A 62 3.31 -5.78 12.85
CA ILE A 62 2.82 -4.98 11.72
C ILE A 62 3.84 -5.03 10.58
N VAL A 63 3.40 -5.46 9.40
CA VAL A 63 4.26 -5.67 8.23
C VAL A 63 3.71 -4.92 7.02
N PRO A 64 4.49 -4.04 6.37
CA PRO A 64 4.09 -3.43 5.11
C PRO A 64 3.91 -4.48 4.00
N PRO A 65 2.93 -4.32 3.10
CA PRO A 65 2.61 -5.29 2.05
C PRO A 65 3.74 -5.52 1.05
N ALA A 66 4.58 -4.51 0.81
CA ALA A 66 5.73 -4.60 -0.10
C ALA A 66 6.98 -5.23 0.53
N LEU A 67 6.99 -5.45 1.85
CA LEU A 67 8.15 -6.03 2.53
C LEU A 67 8.22 -7.53 2.20
N GLU A 68 9.33 -7.97 1.61
CA GLU A 68 9.60 -9.38 1.37
C GLU A 68 9.84 -10.12 2.69
N ILE A 69 9.15 -11.24 2.88
CA ILE A 69 9.24 -12.08 4.07
C ILE A 69 9.24 -13.56 3.70
N GLU A 70 9.94 -14.38 4.48
CA GLU A 70 9.94 -15.84 4.33
C GLU A 70 8.61 -16.46 4.81
N PRO A 71 8.21 -17.62 4.26
CA PRO A 71 7.08 -18.36 4.79
C PRO A 71 7.33 -18.84 6.22
N TYR A 72 6.28 -18.78 7.05
CA TYR A 72 6.38 -19.08 8.47
C TYR A 72 5.10 -19.74 9.03
N HIS A 73 5.23 -20.40 10.19
CA HIS A 73 4.16 -21.17 10.81
C HIS A 73 3.61 -20.61 12.12
N THR A 74 4.26 -19.59 12.71
CA THR A 74 3.82 -18.99 13.98
C THR A 74 2.38 -18.48 13.90
N THR A 75 1.58 -18.88 14.88
CA THR A 75 0.21 -18.42 15.11
C THR A 75 0.09 -17.76 16.49
N VAL A 76 -0.98 -17.00 16.72
CA VAL A 76 -1.24 -16.38 18.04
C VAL A 76 -1.45 -17.44 19.11
N ASP A 77 -1.99 -18.60 18.74
CA ASP A 77 -2.26 -19.71 19.66
C ASP A 77 -0.97 -20.39 20.15
N ASP A 78 0.17 -20.16 19.50
CA ASP A 78 1.49 -20.65 19.91
C ASP A 78 2.17 -19.76 20.98
N LEU A 79 1.58 -18.59 21.29
CA LEU A 79 2.16 -17.61 22.20
C LEU A 79 1.65 -17.83 23.63
N ASP A 80 2.56 -18.03 24.59
CA ASP A 80 2.24 -17.97 26.02
C ASP A 80 1.95 -16.54 26.50
N ASP A 81 1.50 -16.37 27.74
CA ASP A 81 1.10 -15.05 28.26
C ASP A 81 2.21 -13.99 28.20
N ASP A 82 3.45 -14.39 28.47
CA ASP A 82 4.61 -13.50 28.40
C ASP A 82 4.95 -13.14 26.95
N ALA A 83 4.86 -14.10 26.03
CA ALA A 83 5.03 -13.87 24.60
C ALA A 83 3.91 -12.99 24.04
N LEU A 84 2.66 -13.18 24.46
CA LEU A 84 1.52 -12.33 24.11
C LEU A 84 1.71 -10.90 24.63
N ASN A 85 2.25 -10.71 25.84
CA ASN A 85 2.58 -9.37 26.36
C ASN A 85 3.62 -8.69 25.47
N ARG A 86 4.72 -9.37 25.15
CA ARG A 86 5.77 -8.82 24.27
C ARG A 86 5.25 -8.55 22.85
N TRP A 87 4.41 -9.45 22.33
CA TRP A 87 3.81 -9.30 21.01
C TRP A 87 2.84 -8.11 20.97
N ALA A 88 1.96 -7.96 21.96
CA ALA A 88 1.04 -6.82 22.05
C ALA A 88 1.80 -5.49 22.20
N ASP A 89 2.86 -5.44 23.00
CA ASP A 89 3.71 -4.26 23.12
C ASP A 89 4.40 -3.88 21.81
N ARG A 90 4.90 -4.89 21.08
CA ARG A 90 5.49 -4.71 19.75
C ARG A 90 4.44 -4.18 18.76
N VAL A 91 3.28 -4.83 18.67
CA VAL A 91 2.18 -4.44 17.79
C VAL A 91 1.73 -3.02 18.09
N ARG A 92 1.53 -2.66 19.36
CA ARG A 92 1.18 -1.29 19.77
C ARG A 92 2.20 -0.27 19.31
N SER A 93 3.48 -0.56 19.49
CA SER A 93 4.57 0.34 19.10
C SER A 93 4.58 0.53 17.58
N GLN A 94 4.59 -0.56 16.81
CA GLN A 94 4.60 -0.51 15.36
C GLN A 94 3.33 0.13 14.78
N LEU A 95 2.16 -0.12 15.37
CA LEU A 95 0.89 0.47 14.95
C LEU A 95 0.91 1.98 15.18
N THR A 96 1.42 2.43 16.32
CA THR A 96 1.59 3.85 16.60
C THR A 96 2.55 4.49 15.61
N ASP A 97 3.71 3.88 15.36
CA ASP A 97 4.70 4.41 14.44
C ASP A 97 4.15 4.47 13.01
N TRP A 98 3.56 3.38 12.53
CA TRP A 98 2.99 3.28 11.18
C TRP A 98 1.88 4.29 10.92
N LEU A 99 0.96 4.50 11.87
CA LEU A 99 -0.13 5.45 11.69
C LEU A 99 0.31 6.91 11.82
N ASN A 100 1.42 7.18 12.53
CA ASN A 100 1.93 8.53 12.69
C ASN A 100 3.05 8.90 11.70
N TRP A 101 3.69 7.92 11.06
CA TRP A 101 4.92 8.12 10.29
C TRP A 101 4.99 7.22 9.05
N PRO A 102 4.43 7.68 7.92
CA PRO A 102 5.30 7.83 6.74
C PRO A 102 5.01 9.05 5.83
N PHE A 103 3.93 9.80 6.05
CA PHE A 103 3.58 10.92 5.18
C PHE A 103 4.27 12.19 5.69
N GLN A 104 5.56 12.33 5.36
CA GLN A 104 6.20 13.64 5.36
C GLN A 104 5.49 14.49 4.30
N SER A 105 4.35 15.09 4.66
CA SER A 105 3.85 16.22 3.89
C SER A 105 4.69 17.43 4.31
N ASP A 106 5.17 18.19 3.34
CA ASP A 106 5.83 19.49 3.56
C ASP A 106 4.93 20.50 4.33
N ASN A 107 3.64 20.18 4.54
CA ASN A 107 2.62 21.12 4.98
C ASN A 107 2.09 20.89 6.42
N ASP A 108 2.35 19.75 7.07
CA ASP A 108 2.05 19.55 8.50
C ASP A 108 2.88 18.39 9.10
N PRO A 109 4.07 18.66 9.65
CA PRO A 109 4.91 17.64 10.30
C PRO A 109 4.35 17.12 11.64
N ARG A 110 3.11 17.46 12.03
CA ARG A 110 2.57 17.19 13.37
C ARG A 110 1.27 16.38 13.39
N GLY A 111 0.66 16.07 12.24
CA GLY A 111 -0.62 15.38 12.16
C GLY A 111 -0.55 14.03 11.48
N SER A 112 -1.01 12.96 12.15
CA SER A 112 -1.24 11.68 11.49
C SER A 112 -2.24 11.84 10.33
N PRO A 113 -1.94 11.31 9.14
CA PRO A 113 -2.87 11.29 8.01
C PRO A 113 -3.97 10.24 8.18
N CYS A 114 -3.87 9.36 9.19
CA CYS A 114 -4.89 8.38 9.49
C CYS A 114 -6.11 9.04 10.14
N GLY A 115 -7.21 9.08 9.40
CA GLY A 115 -8.51 9.56 9.88
C GLY A 115 -9.41 8.41 10.31
N ARG A 116 -9.19 7.25 9.72
CA ARG A 116 -9.97 6.03 9.92
C ARG A 116 -9.03 4.84 9.82
N LEU A 117 -9.15 3.90 10.75
CA LEU A 117 -8.43 2.63 10.75
C LEU A 117 -9.43 1.49 10.70
N VAL A 118 -9.39 0.69 9.64
CA VAL A 118 -10.22 -0.50 9.48
C VAL A 118 -9.38 -1.74 9.76
N VAL A 119 -9.80 -2.57 10.70
CA VAL A 119 -9.08 -3.79 11.09
C VAL A 119 -9.81 -5.03 10.56
N LEU A 120 -9.24 -5.67 9.54
CA LEU A 120 -9.70 -6.89 8.90
C LEU A 120 -8.98 -8.12 9.48
N ALA A 121 -9.06 -8.29 10.81
CA ALA A 121 -8.49 -9.43 11.51
C ALA A 121 -9.57 -10.10 12.38
N GLY A 122 -9.51 -11.43 12.49
CA GLY A 122 -10.46 -12.18 13.30
C GLY A 122 -10.19 -12.05 14.80
N GLU A 123 -11.19 -12.40 15.61
CA GLU A 123 -11.15 -12.30 17.09
C GLU A 123 -9.95 -12.97 17.76
N ARG A 124 -9.37 -13.99 17.12
CA ARG A 124 -8.14 -14.65 17.59
C ARG A 124 -6.94 -13.68 17.69
N TYR A 125 -6.87 -12.69 16.80
CA TYR A 125 -5.89 -11.62 16.88
C TYR A 125 -6.36 -10.49 17.79
N ILE A 126 -7.64 -10.13 17.71
CA ILE A 126 -8.15 -8.92 18.35
C ILE A 126 -8.23 -9.05 19.86
N LYS A 127 -8.79 -10.16 20.39
CA LYS A 127 -8.99 -10.29 21.85
C LYS A 127 -7.70 -10.20 22.65
N PRO A 128 -6.59 -10.89 22.28
CA PRO A 128 -5.35 -10.79 23.06
C PRO A 128 -4.71 -9.41 22.99
N LEU A 129 -4.87 -8.69 21.87
CA LEU A 129 -4.39 -7.32 21.66
C LEU A 129 -5.20 -6.31 22.47
N GLU A 130 -6.53 -6.42 22.47
CA GLU A 130 -7.42 -5.57 23.27
C GLU A 130 -7.21 -5.76 24.76
N ALA A 131 -7.09 -7.01 25.21
CA ALA A 131 -6.80 -7.33 26.61
C ALA A 131 -5.47 -6.73 27.13
N ARG A 132 -4.59 -6.28 26.21
CA ARG A 132 -3.28 -5.70 26.48
C ARG A 132 -3.16 -4.25 26.00
N ASP A 133 -4.29 -3.57 25.79
CA ASP A 133 -4.37 -2.16 25.40
C ASP A 133 -3.63 -1.80 24.10
N ALA A 134 -3.44 -2.74 23.16
CA ALA A 134 -2.71 -2.48 21.93
C ALA A 134 -3.42 -1.47 21.01
N PHE A 135 -4.74 -1.36 21.12
CA PHE A 135 -5.59 -0.45 20.35
C PHE A 135 -5.96 0.84 21.09
N ARG A 136 -5.28 1.15 22.20
CA ARG A 136 -5.59 2.33 23.01
C ARG A 136 -5.41 3.62 22.19
N GLY A 137 -6.50 4.39 22.07
CA GLY A 137 -6.49 5.71 21.45
C GLY A 137 -5.67 6.73 22.24
N ASN A 138 -5.41 7.89 21.63
CA ASN A 138 -4.70 8.99 22.26
C ASN A 138 -5.56 9.64 23.36
N VAL A 139 -5.60 9.04 24.56
CA VAL A 139 -6.31 9.60 25.71
C VAL A 139 -5.43 10.70 26.29
N GLY A 140 -5.65 11.95 25.85
CA GLY A 140 -4.96 13.19 26.27
C GLY A 140 -4.05 13.01 27.48
N GLY A 141 -2.83 12.53 27.22
CA GLY A 141 -1.92 12.10 28.27
C GLY A 141 -1.29 13.32 28.91
N GLY A 142 -1.51 13.50 30.21
CA GLY A 142 -0.74 14.46 31.00
C GLY A 142 0.76 14.25 30.81
N ALA A 143 1.53 15.33 30.98
CA ALA A 143 2.99 15.34 30.85
C ALA A 143 3.62 14.11 31.53
N GLY A 144 4.23 13.21 30.74
CA GLY A 144 4.90 12.00 31.24
C GLY A 144 4.51 10.67 30.57
N GLN A 145 3.55 10.63 29.64
CA GLN A 145 3.33 9.41 28.83
C GLN A 145 4.38 9.30 27.72
N SER A 146 5.15 8.20 27.71
CA SER A 146 6.30 8.02 26.80
C SER A 146 5.94 7.81 25.33
N ARG A 147 4.68 7.49 25.00
CA ARG A 147 4.23 7.26 23.61
C ARG A 147 2.79 7.75 23.39
N PRO A 148 2.50 8.42 22.26
CA PRO A 148 1.13 8.79 21.89
C PRO A 148 0.31 7.51 21.60
N GLY A 149 -0.99 7.54 21.91
CA GLY A 149 -1.94 6.49 21.50
C GLY A 149 -2.36 6.63 20.04
N LEU A 150 -3.26 5.75 19.59
CA LEU A 150 -3.71 5.75 18.19
C LEU A 150 -4.40 7.07 17.80
N PRO A 151 -4.20 7.56 16.55
CA PRO A 151 -4.74 8.83 16.08
C PRO A 151 -6.25 8.81 15.80
N CYS A 152 -6.83 7.61 15.70
CA CYS A 152 -8.27 7.37 15.55
C CYS A 152 -8.68 6.07 16.27
N VAL A 153 -9.98 5.89 16.46
CA VAL A 153 -10.54 4.65 17.01
C VAL A 153 -10.59 3.60 15.89
N PRO A 154 -10.07 2.38 16.09
CA PRO A 154 -10.18 1.33 15.09
C PRO A 154 -11.62 0.83 14.93
N GLU A 155 -11.99 0.52 13.70
CA GLU A 155 -13.24 -0.15 13.34
C GLU A 155 -12.96 -1.64 13.08
N PHE A 156 -13.89 -2.50 13.50
CA PHE A 156 -13.76 -3.95 13.40
C PHE A 156 -14.94 -4.54 12.62
N PRO A 157 -14.98 -4.44 11.28
CA PRO A 157 -16.14 -4.84 10.48
C PRO A 157 -16.60 -6.28 10.73
N PHE A 158 -15.67 -7.21 10.95
CA PHE A 158 -16.00 -8.63 11.21
C PHE A 158 -16.67 -8.88 12.56
N ARG A 159 -16.61 -7.90 13.49
CA ARG A 159 -17.31 -7.91 14.79
C ARG A 159 -18.58 -7.06 14.73
N GLU A 160 -18.51 -5.92 14.06
CA GLU A 160 -19.62 -4.96 13.96
C GLU A 160 -20.78 -5.48 13.11
N HIS A 161 -20.47 -6.35 12.15
CA HIS A 161 -21.47 -7.07 11.37
C HIS A 161 -21.68 -8.48 11.94
N ASP A 162 -22.94 -8.89 12.00
CA ASP A 162 -23.37 -10.22 12.44
C ASP A 162 -23.23 -11.22 11.27
N PHE A 163 -21.98 -11.57 10.94
CA PHE A 163 -21.70 -12.53 9.88
C PHE A 163 -21.86 -13.97 10.40
N ASP A 164 -22.64 -14.79 9.69
CA ASP A 164 -22.82 -16.21 9.99
C ASP A 164 -21.57 -17.06 9.68
N GLY A 165 -20.56 -16.47 9.02
CA GLY A 165 -19.25 -17.10 8.83
C GLY A 165 -18.37 -16.44 7.79
N ILE A 166 -17.27 -17.14 7.45
CA ILE A 166 -16.26 -16.67 6.49
C ILE A 166 -16.86 -16.43 5.10
N GLY A 167 -17.87 -17.19 4.71
CA GLY A 167 -18.57 -17.03 3.42
C GLY A 167 -19.21 -15.64 3.26
N GLU A 168 -19.94 -15.18 4.27
CA GLU A 168 -20.57 -13.86 4.27
C GLU A 168 -19.54 -12.73 4.38
N GLN A 169 -18.50 -12.92 5.19
CA GLN A 169 -17.38 -11.98 5.24
C GLN A 169 -16.71 -11.83 3.87
N MET A 170 -16.51 -12.92 3.12
CA MET A 170 -15.96 -12.87 1.76
C MET A 170 -16.88 -12.13 0.79
N ALA A 171 -18.19 -12.39 0.85
CA ALA A 171 -19.17 -11.69 0.02
C ALA A 171 -19.17 -10.19 0.31
N TRP A 172 -19.19 -9.83 1.59
CA TRP A 172 -19.11 -8.44 2.06
C TRP A 172 -17.82 -7.75 1.62
N LEU A 173 -16.66 -8.40 1.78
CA LEU A 173 -15.36 -7.86 1.34
C LEU A 173 -15.38 -7.55 -0.16
N LYS A 174 -15.89 -8.48 -0.97
CA LYS A 174 -15.98 -8.32 -2.42
C LYS A 174 -16.87 -7.15 -2.80
N GLU A 175 -18.11 -7.14 -2.30
CA GLU A 175 -19.08 -6.08 -2.58
C GLU A 175 -18.55 -4.72 -2.14
N ARG A 176 -17.95 -4.66 -0.95
CA ARG A 176 -17.46 -3.41 -0.39
C ARG A 176 -16.24 -2.86 -1.13
N ALA A 177 -15.32 -3.73 -1.57
CA ALA A 177 -14.21 -3.32 -2.43
C ALA A 177 -14.70 -2.73 -3.76
N GLU A 178 -15.72 -3.35 -4.38
CA GLU A 178 -16.33 -2.86 -5.63
C GLU A 178 -17.04 -1.51 -5.43
N GLN A 179 -17.77 -1.34 -4.34
CA GLN A 179 -18.40 -0.06 -3.99
C GLN A 179 -17.37 1.06 -3.77
N ILE A 180 -16.28 0.78 -3.06
CA ILE A 180 -15.23 1.76 -2.80
C ILE A 180 -14.54 2.17 -4.10
N ALA A 181 -14.16 1.20 -4.94
CA ALA A 181 -13.53 1.46 -6.22
C ALA A 181 -14.43 2.27 -7.15
N GLY A 182 -15.72 1.91 -7.27
CA GLY A 182 -16.69 2.65 -8.08
C GLY A 182 -16.95 4.08 -7.57
N ALA A 183 -16.92 4.29 -6.25
CA ALA A 183 -17.01 5.63 -5.67
C ALA A 183 -15.79 6.50 -6.01
N ALA A 184 -14.58 5.93 -5.97
CA ALA A 184 -13.35 6.63 -6.36
C ALA A 184 -13.34 6.99 -7.85
N GLU A 185 -13.81 6.09 -8.72
CA GLU A 185 -13.97 6.37 -10.16
C GLU A 185 -15.00 7.48 -10.41
N THR A 186 -16.13 7.46 -9.68
CA THR A 186 -17.17 8.50 -9.79
C THR A 186 -16.65 9.86 -9.34
N ASP A 187 -15.87 9.91 -8.26
CA ASP A 187 -15.23 11.15 -7.79
C ASP A 187 -14.21 11.68 -8.82
N THR A 188 -13.42 10.77 -9.42
CA THR A 188 -12.50 11.11 -10.51
C THR A 188 -13.25 11.67 -11.73
N LEU A 189 -14.32 11.00 -12.18
CA LEU A 189 -15.14 11.47 -13.30
C LEU A 189 -15.87 12.79 -13.00
N ALA A 190 -16.33 13.00 -11.77
CA ALA A 190 -16.90 14.27 -11.33
C ALA A 190 -15.84 15.39 -11.33
N SER A 191 -14.60 15.08 -10.92
CA SER A 191 -13.48 16.02 -10.98
C SER A 191 -13.03 16.36 -12.40
N VAL A 192 -13.21 15.44 -13.36
CA VAL A 192 -12.88 15.64 -14.79
C VAL A 192 -14.03 16.30 -15.56
N GLY A 193 -15.28 16.05 -15.17
CA GLY A 193 -16.49 16.61 -15.78
C GLY A 193 -16.83 18.04 -15.36
N GLY A 194 -16.14 18.57 -14.35
CA GLY A 194 -16.10 20.01 -14.07
C GLY A 194 -15.32 20.70 -15.17
N GLY A 195 -16.03 21.25 -16.15
CA GLY A 195 -15.46 21.96 -17.29
C GLY A 195 -14.35 22.92 -16.88
N TYR A 196 -13.15 22.67 -17.41
CA TYR A 196 -12.07 23.66 -17.43
C TYR A 196 -12.47 24.81 -18.36
N ASP A 197 -13.31 25.75 -17.89
CA ASP A 197 -13.16 27.12 -18.34
C ASP A 197 -12.01 27.71 -17.52
N ARG A 198 -10.78 27.45 -17.98
CA ARG A 198 -9.65 28.21 -17.48
C ARG A 198 -9.84 29.62 -18.01
N GLU A 199 -10.33 30.52 -17.17
CA GLU A 199 -9.89 31.91 -17.24
C GLU A 199 -8.38 31.86 -17.36
N ARG A 200 -7.88 32.20 -18.56
CA ARG A 200 -6.46 32.22 -18.85
C ARG A 200 -5.81 33.11 -17.79
N PRO A 201 -4.82 32.62 -17.02
CA PRO A 201 -4.05 33.51 -16.19
C PRO A 201 -3.36 34.51 -17.12
N HIS A 202 -3.71 35.78 -16.96
CA HIS A 202 -3.14 36.93 -17.64
C HIS A 202 -1.78 37.23 -17.05
N TRP A 203 -0.82 36.31 -17.21
CA TRP A 203 0.57 36.71 -17.12
C TRP A 203 0.89 37.47 -18.41
N HIS A 204 1.05 38.79 -18.30
CA HIS A 204 1.76 39.58 -19.30
C HIS A 204 3.24 39.18 -19.23
N LEU A 205 3.69 38.32 -20.14
CA LEU A 205 5.09 38.33 -20.53
C LEU A 205 5.22 39.42 -21.59
N ASP A 206 5.85 40.55 -21.24
CA ASP A 206 6.43 41.47 -22.22
C ASP A 206 7.57 40.75 -22.94
N ARG A 207 7.19 39.87 -23.87
CA ARG A 207 8.09 39.22 -24.80
C ARG A 207 7.98 40.00 -26.11
N PRO A 208 9.05 40.65 -26.59
CA PRO A 208 9.00 41.28 -27.91
C PRO A 208 8.67 40.22 -28.96
N PRO A 209 7.87 40.56 -29.99
CA PRO A 209 7.47 39.61 -31.02
C PRO A 209 8.72 39.06 -31.71
N PHE A 210 8.85 37.74 -31.71
CA PHE A 210 9.86 37.07 -32.52
C PHE A 210 9.53 37.31 -33.99
N PRO A 211 10.52 37.64 -34.84
CA PRO A 211 10.28 37.75 -36.27
C PRO A 211 9.83 36.39 -36.81
N GLU A 212 8.67 36.40 -37.45
CA GLU A 212 8.04 35.29 -38.16
C GLU A 212 8.85 34.98 -39.42
N SER A 213 9.98 34.30 -39.26
CA SER A 213 10.68 33.60 -40.35
C SER A 213 11.85 32.78 -39.83
N THR A 214 11.65 31.52 -39.45
CA THR A 214 12.58 30.42 -39.80
C THR A 214 11.93 29.05 -39.53
N GLU A 215 11.72 28.33 -40.63
CA GLU A 215 11.86 26.88 -40.80
C GLU A 215 11.06 25.93 -39.88
N GLN A 216 10.01 25.39 -40.49
CA GLN A 216 9.52 24.04 -40.26
C GLN A 216 10.69 23.04 -40.38
N ALA A 217 11.32 22.71 -39.25
CA ALA A 217 12.18 21.54 -39.18
C ALA A 217 11.27 20.30 -39.24
N GLY A 218 11.27 19.64 -40.41
CA GLY A 218 10.59 18.37 -40.62
C GLY A 218 11.08 17.30 -39.63
N LEU A 219 10.19 16.34 -39.36
CA LEU A 219 10.44 15.19 -38.50
C LEU A 219 11.49 14.20 -39.05
N ASP A 220 12.24 14.57 -40.08
CA ASP A 220 13.23 13.72 -40.76
C ASP A 220 14.65 13.87 -40.17
N ARG A 221 14.82 14.62 -39.06
CA ARG A 221 16.13 14.87 -38.41
C ARG A 221 16.47 13.89 -37.29
N PHE A 222 15.64 12.87 -37.03
CA PHE A 222 15.87 11.87 -35.99
C PHE A 222 16.05 10.44 -36.52
N GLU A 223 16.40 10.26 -37.80
CA GLU A 223 16.58 8.94 -38.44
C GLU A 223 18.02 8.66 -38.91
N ASP A 224 19.03 9.16 -38.19
CA ASP A 224 20.41 8.69 -38.33
C ASP A 224 21.08 8.62 -36.96
N VAL A 225 20.88 7.49 -36.26
CA VAL A 225 21.67 7.14 -35.07
C VAL A 225 22.90 6.37 -35.55
N PRO A 226 24.13 6.85 -35.33
CA PRO A 226 25.33 6.10 -35.70
C PRO A 226 25.39 4.73 -35.00
N ASP A 227 25.67 3.67 -35.76
CA ASP A 227 25.68 2.26 -35.30
C ASP A 227 26.51 1.99 -34.04
N GLN A 228 27.50 2.84 -33.74
CA GLN A 228 28.32 2.74 -32.53
C GLN A 228 27.55 2.93 -31.20
N TYR A 229 26.29 3.39 -31.25
CA TYR A 229 25.42 3.57 -30.08
C TYR A 229 24.27 2.54 -29.99
N ILE A 230 24.21 1.56 -30.91
CA ILE A 230 23.29 0.42 -30.85
C ILE A 230 24.04 -0.76 -30.21
N ALA A 231 24.00 -0.85 -28.88
CA ALA A 231 24.51 -1.99 -28.14
C ALA A 231 23.48 -3.14 -28.17
N THR A 232 23.62 -4.07 -29.12
CA THR A 232 22.80 -5.29 -29.16
C THR A 232 23.55 -6.44 -28.49
N GLU A 233 23.37 -6.59 -27.18
CA GLU A 233 23.96 -7.66 -26.36
C GLU A 233 23.20 -9.01 -26.47
N GLN A 234 22.76 -9.40 -27.67
CA GLN A 234 21.92 -10.60 -27.86
C GLN A 234 22.26 -11.52 -29.04
N GLN A 235 23.47 -11.45 -29.62
CA GLN A 235 23.86 -12.40 -30.70
C GLN A 235 25.26 -13.04 -30.59
N GLN A 236 25.90 -13.03 -29.41
CA GLN A 236 27.20 -13.72 -29.21
C GLN A 236 27.11 -15.10 -28.51
N LEU A 237 25.93 -15.68 -28.34
CA LEU A 237 25.75 -16.99 -27.67
C LEU A 237 25.25 -18.13 -28.59
N ILE A 238 25.15 -17.94 -29.91
CA ILE A 238 24.62 -18.97 -30.84
C ILE A 238 25.54 -19.23 -32.05
N ALA A 239 26.83 -18.87 -31.99
CA ALA A 239 27.78 -19.14 -33.09
C ALA A 239 29.13 -19.71 -32.64
N ALA A 240 29.20 -20.30 -31.43
CA ALA A 240 30.41 -20.97 -30.92
C ALA A 240 30.17 -22.47 -30.61
N ASP A 241 29.17 -23.08 -31.24
CA ASP A 241 28.94 -24.52 -31.18
C ASP A 241 28.45 -25.01 -32.55
N GLY A 242 29.39 -25.43 -33.42
CA GLY A 242 29.08 -25.94 -34.76
C GLY A 242 30.28 -26.09 -35.70
N GLY A 243 30.97 -27.24 -35.63
CA GLY A 243 31.74 -27.91 -36.71
C GLY A 243 33.16 -27.37 -36.99
N GLU A 244 34.24 -28.14 -36.78
CA GLU A 244 34.81 -29.16 -37.72
C GLU A 244 35.34 -28.50 -39.02
N GLU A 245 36.52 -28.73 -39.61
CA GLU A 245 37.60 -29.72 -39.46
C GLU A 245 38.76 -29.29 -40.42
N VAL A 246 39.99 -29.73 -40.15
CA VAL A 246 41.08 -30.07 -41.11
C VAL A 246 41.79 -28.96 -41.94
N SER A 247 43.12 -28.83 -41.72
CA SER A 247 44.22 -29.13 -42.67
C SER A 247 45.46 -28.21 -42.49
N ARG A 248 46.54 -28.69 -41.86
CA ARG A 248 47.88 -28.91 -42.45
C ARG A 248 48.90 -29.35 -41.42
#